data_AF-A0A2M6X5M5-F1
#
_entry.id   AF-A0A2M6X5M5-F1
#
_cell.length_a   1.000
_cell.length_b   1.000
_cell.length_c   1.000
_cell.angle_alpha   90.00
_cell.angle_beta   90.00
_cell.angle_gamma   90.00
#
_symmetry.space_group_name_H-M   'P 1'
#
loop_
_entity.id
_entity.type
_entity.pdbx_description
1 polymer ?
#
loop_
_entity_poly.entity_id
_entity_poly.type
_entity_poly.pdbx_seq_one_letter_code
_entity_poly.pdbx_strand_id
1 'polypeptide(L)'
;MTRARIYKLLPVFVALLLTLLFQNCSNDVSFKAKDLSAPSVAPTNDSIVGDSGDNDDGLIGDNFPGNNPDPVIVDGPPSDDEPGDDGGDRPNDDICADGQIFTSGQCVCAGGSDWSESQQACVSCSSNQNFDNISGQCVDRCNVDQVWNKSQNQCQNRCSDPYAWNGTQCVVRDPVCNVYREITSQPFVVPPRSEEGVCYYFKISDAIASASSNPTRERRNDVKARDHEGGWQDATRVAPPRIMGKRELIFRLQGQVGERKVVLASDTGGTKSIKVDNFALVELYAGTETKYWAAGTSDAKYRIDNNTLGISVLNALTGNWDHIVDNFTSTASGGTATVEAVEFTPIVPVETDVTLRGSALDCGGAEHSSDVYLVFK
;
A
#
# COMPACT_ATOMS: atom_id res chain seq x y z
N MET A 1 8.67 -68.89 -36.55
CA MET A 1 7.62 -67.91 -36.90
C MET A 1 7.89 -66.62 -36.16
N THR A 2 8.44 -65.64 -36.87
CA THR A 2 9.11 -64.44 -36.35
C THR A 2 8.10 -63.29 -36.26
N ARG A 3 7.89 -62.72 -35.07
CA ARG A 3 7.15 -61.45 -34.91
C ARG A 3 8.14 -60.27 -34.95
N ALA A 4 8.01 -59.45 -35.99
CA ALA A 4 8.81 -58.24 -36.19
C ALA A 4 8.24 -57.05 -35.41
N ARG A 5 9.15 -56.23 -34.89
CA ARG A 5 8.91 -55.01 -34.11
C ARG A 5 8.55 -53.84 -35.04
N ILE A 6 7.43 -53.17 -34.78
CA ILE A 6 7.09 -51.85 -35.38
C ILE A 6 6.81 -50.89 -34.22
N TYR A 7 7.83 -50.19 -33.72
CA TYR A 7 7.68 -49.02 -32.84
C TYR A 7 8.96 -48.18 -32.88
N LYS A 8 9.22 -47.44 -33.98
CA LYS A 8 10.33 -46.46 -34.04
C LYS A 8 10.12 -45.27 -35.01
N LEU A 9 8.89 -44.94 -35.42
CA LEU A 9 8.65 -43.79 -36.32
C LEU A 9 7.64 -42.74 -35.82
N LEU A 10 7.01 -42.96 -34.66
CA LEU A 10 6.01 -42.02 -34.15
C LEU A 10 6.56 -40.66 -33.66
N PRO A 11 7.78 -40.53 -33.09
CA PRO A 11 8.24 -39.22 -32.59
C PRO A 11 8.76 -38.28 -33.70
N VAL A 12 9.05 -38.79 -34.90
CA VAL A 12 9.57 -37.96 -36.02
C VAL A 12 8.43 -37.26 -36.77
N PHE A 13 7.24 -37.87 -36.82
CA PHE A 13 6.07 -37.27 -37.49
C PHE A 13 5.42 -36.15 -36.68
N VAL A 14 5.49 -36.18 -35.35
CA VAL A 14 4.95 -35.11 -34.49
C VAL A 14 5.84 -33.87 -34.52
N ALA A 15 7.16 -34.03 -34.65
CA ALA A 15 8.09 -32.91 -34.76
C ALA A 15 7.98 -32.15 -36.10
N LEU A 16 7.69 -32.86 -37.20
CA LEU A 16 7.55 -32.25 -38.53
C LEU A 16 6.21 -31.53 -38.72
N LEU A 17 5.15 -31.96 -38.02
CA LEU A 17 3.83 -31.32 -38.08
C LEU A 17 3.77 -30.02 -37.25
N LEU A 18 4.57 -29.91 -36.17
CA LEU A 18 4.68 -28.67 -35.40
C LEU A 18 5.50 -27.59 -36.11
N THR A 19 6.49 -27.93 -36.94
CA THR A 19 7.29 -26.92 -37.65
C THR A 19 6.53 -26.25 -38.80
N LEU A 20 5.57 -26.95 -39.41
CA LEU A 20 4.74 -26.41 -40.50
C LEU A 20 3.58 -25.51 -40.01
N LEU A 21 3.21 -25.56 -38.73
CA LEU A 21 2.16 -24.71 -38.16
C LEU A 21 2.64 -23.34 -37.66
N PHE A 22 3.95 -23.14 -37.49
CA PHE A 22 4.52 -21.87 -37.02
C PHE A 22 5.08 -20.96 -38.14
N GLN A 23 4.90 -21.32 -39.40
CA GLN A 23 5.48 -20.59 -40.54
C GLN A 23 4.55 -19.61 -41.27
N ASN A 24 3.30 -19.42 -40.81
CA ASN A 24 2.30 -18.60 -41.53
C ASN A 24 1.64 -17.47 -40.71
N CYS A 25 2.33 -16.91 -39.72
CA CYS A 25 1.91 -15.65 -39.08
C CYS A 25 3.10 -14.68 -38.95
N SER A 26 3.60 -14.19 -40.08
CA SER A 26 4.43 -12.98 -40.09
C SER A 26 4.08 -12.18 -41.35
N ASN A 27 3.10 -11.29 -41.19
CA ASN A 27 2.88 -10.18 -42.12
C ASN A 27 3.06 -8.89 -41.31
N ASP A 28 4.23 -8.29 -41.53
CA ASP A 28 4.54 -6.86 -41.57
C ASP A 28 3.67 -5.88 -40.77
N VAL A 29 4.22 -5.42 -39.64
CA VAL A 29 4.12 -4.02 -39.24
C VAL A 29 5.53 -3.49 -39.01
N SER A 30 6.09 -2.88 -40.06
CA SER A 30 7.34 -2.12 -40.01
C SER A 30 7.14 -0.86 -39.17
N PHE A 31 7.63 -0.86 -37.92
CA PHE A 31 7.90 0.39 -37.20
C PHE A 31 9.22 0.98 -37.70
N LYS A 32 9.13 2.10 -38.44
CA LYS A 32 10.30 2.94 -38.72
C LYS A 32 10.79 3.52 -37.40
N ALA A 33 11.93 3.04 -36.91
CA ALA A 33 12.74 3.76 -35.94
C ALA A 33 13.15 5.10 -36.57
N LYS A 34 12.76 6.20 -35.94
CA LYS A 34 13.24 7.54 -36.30
C LYS A 34 14.57 7.75 -35.59
N ASP A 35 15.62 7.96 -36.37
CA ASP A 35 16.96 8.31 -35.90
C ASP A 35 16.90 9.47 -34.89
N LEU A 36 17.35 9.21 -33.67
CA LEU A 36 17.72 10.23 -32.69
C LEU A 36 19.24 10.34 -32.68
N SER A 37 19.76 11.12 -33.62
CA SER A 37 21.10 11.69 -33.52
C SER A 37 21.10 12.76 -32.44
N ALA A 38 21.87 12.53 -31.38
CA ALA A 38 22.14 13.50 -30.32
C ALA A 38 22.92 14.72 -30.87
N PRO A 39 22.59 15.96 -30.49
CA PRO A 39 23.47 17.08 -30.72
C PRO A 39 24.56 17.15 -29.63
N SER A 40 25.81 17.13 -30.06
CA SER A 40 26.98 17.48 -29.27
C SER A 40 26.94 18.97 -28.93
N VAL A 41 26.93 19.32 -27.64
CA VAL A 41 27.15 20.70 -27.19
C VAL A 41 28.55 20.78 -26.57
N ALA A 42 29.40 21.58 -27.20
CA ALA A 42 30.72 21.96 -26.72
C ALA A 42 30.61 23.03 -25.61
N PRO A 43 31.60 23.14 -24.70
CA PRO A 43 31.55 24.10 -23.60
C PRO A 43 32.04 25.47 -24.06
N THR A 44 31.27 26.52 -23.75
CA THR A 44 31.76 27.90 -23.82
C THR A 44 31.93 28.44 -22.40
N ASN A 45 33.19 28.70 -22.06
CA ASN A 45 33.57 29.69 -21.04
C ASN A 45 33.06 31.06 -21.49
N ASP A 46 32.46 31.83 -20.58
CA ASP A 46 32.80 33.24 -20.47
C ASP A 46 32.45 33.80 -19.09
N SER A 47 33.30 34.71 -18.65
CA SER A 47 33.40 35.28 -17.31
C SER A 47 32.79 36.68 -17.25
N ILE A 48 32.13 36.98 -16.12
CA ILE A 48 32.14 38.23 -15.33
C ILE A 48 32.26 39.58 -16.07
N VAL A 49 31.19 40.40 -16.01
CA VAL A 49 31.10 41.86 -15.68
C VAL A 49 29.60 42.07 -15.32
N GLY A 50 29.12 42.67 -14.22
CA GLY A 50 29.52 43.86 -13.47
C GLY A 50 28.50 44.97 -13.74
N ASP A 51 27.99 45.59 -12.65
CA ASP A 51 27.21 46.86 -12.61
C ASP A 51 25.72 46.83 -13.02
N SER A 52 24.77 47.61 -12.50
CA SER A 52 24.56 48.50 -11.34
C SER A 52 23.18 49.16 -11.59
N GLY A 53 22.47 49.61 -10.54
CA GLY A 53 21.36 50.58 -10.70
C GLY A 53 19.99 50.15 -10.18
N ASP A 54 19.85 50.12 -8.85
CA ASP A 54 19.02 51.01 -8.02
C ASP A 54 17.70 51.65 -8.53
N ASN A 55 16.84 51.82 -7.52
CA ASN A 55 15.69 52.72 -7.30
C ASN A 55 14.32 52.29 -7.87
N ASP A 56 13.20 52.51 -7.20
CA ASP A 56 12.83 52.81 -5.80
C ASP A 56 11.28 52.79 -5.78
N ASP A 57 10.68 52.47 -4.62
CA ASP A 57 9.63 53.28 -3.96
C ASP A 57 8.50 52.48 -3.26
N GLY A 58 8.39 52.75 -1.95
CA GLY A 58 7.15 52.79 -1.15
C GLY A 58 6.96 51.62 -0.17
N LEU A 59 7.49 51.63 1.07
CA LEU A 59 7.03 52.35 2.30
C LEU A 59 5.57 52.01 2.66
N ILE A 60 5.16 51.63 3.88
CA ILE A 60 5.36 52.12 5.27
C ILE A 60 4.89 50.96 6.21
N GLY A 61 5.32 50.69 7.45
CA GLY A 61 6.17 51.30 8.49
C GLY A 61 6.14 50.35 9.72
N ASP A 62 7.25 50.14 10.44
CA ASP A 62 7.65 50.82 11.70
C ASP A 62 6.92 50.24 12.93
N ASN A 63 7.48 49.88 14.10
CA ASN A 63 8.78 50.04 14.78
C ASN A 63 8.83 48.98 15.94
N PHE A 64 9.88 48.16 16.11
CA PHE A 64 11.01 48.24 17.07
C PHE A 64 10.65 48.28 18.60
N PRO A 65 11.56 47.88 19.53
CA PRO A 65 12.30 46.61 19.65
C PRO A 65 12.42 46.08 21.11
N GLY A 66 13.03 44.91 21.28
CA GLY A 66 13.50 44.42 22.58
C GLY A 66 14.83 45.03 23.04
N ASN A 67 15.13 44.88 24.34
CA ASN A 67 16.48 44.67 24.88
C ASN A 67 16.39 44.27 26.36
N ASN A 68 17.11 43.20 26.70
CA ASN A 68 17.51 42.81 28.06
C ASN A 68 18.87 43.49 28.38
N PRO A 69 19.17 43.87 29.63
CA PRO A 69 20.11 43.02 30.39
C PRO A 69 19.87 42.97 31.92
N ASP A 70 20.10 41.77 32.49
CA ASP A 70 20.74 41.34 33.75
C ASP A 70 20.99 42.29 34.97
N PRO A 71 21.20 41.71 36.18
CA PRO A 71 20.51 42.12 37.40
C PRO A 71 21.29 43.06 38.34
N VAL A 72 20.55 43.81 39.16
CA VAL A 72 21.11 44.64 40.24
C VAL A 72 20.70 44.07 41.60
N ILE A 73 21.72 43.69 42.39
CA ILE A 73 21.66 43.39 43.82
C ILE A 73 21.52 44.72 44.58
N VAL A 74 20.61 44.79 45.56
CA VAL A 74 20.58 45.86 46.57
C VAL A 74 20.35 45.24 47.95
N ASP A 75 21.29 45.51 48.86
CA ASP A 75 21.25 45.15 50.28
C ASP A 75 20.43 46.15 51.12
N GLY A 76 19.56 45.61 51.99
CA GLY A 76 19.24 46.05 53.38
C GLY A 76 18.23 47.20 53.63
N PRO A 77 17.85 47.46 54.91
CA PRO A 77 17.31 46.56 55.95
C PRO A 77 16.08 47.23 56.69
N PRO A 78 15.84 47.03 58.00
CA PRO A 78 14.84 46.17 58.62
C PRO A 78 13.64 46.91 59.27
N SER A 79 12.56 46.20 59.61
CA SER A 79 11.63 46.62 60.67
C SER A 79 10.79 45.43 61.17
N ASP A 80 11.22 44.90 62.32
CA ASP A 80 10.46 44.80 63.58
C ASP A 80 8.99 44.35 63.60
N ASP A 81 8.76 43.37 64.48
CA ASP A 81 7.60 43.18 65.37
C ASP A 81 6.23 42.80 64.78
N GLU A 82 5.84 41.53 64.88
CA GLU A 82 5.16 40.98 66.08
C GLU A 82 4.76 39.49 65.93
N PRO A 83 4.53 38.78 67.04
CA PRO A 83 4.37 37.33 67.10
C PRO A 83 2.89 36.89 67.06
N GLY A 84 2.58 35.93 66.19
CA GLY A 84 1.32 35.18 66.19
C GLY A 84 1.62 33.69 66.34
N ASP A 85 1.55 33.24 67.58
CA ASP A 85 1.48 31.84 68.00
C ASP A 85 0.01 31.40 67.94
N ASP A 86 -0.32 30.65 66.91
CA ASP A 86 -1.48 29.77 66.87
C ASP A 86 -1.02 28.42 66.28
N GLY A 87 -0.47 27.64 67.20
CA GLY A 87 -0.06 26.27 66.95
C GLY A 87 -1.18 25.40 66.35
N GLY A 88 -0.70 24.44 65.56
CA GLY A 88 -1.25 23.09 65.58
C GLY A 88 -2.52 22.88 64.78
N ASP A 89 -2.39 22.92 63.46
CA ASP A 89 -2.86 21.84 62.58
C ASP A 89 -2.23 22.07 61.20
N ARG A 90 -1.23 21.25 60.84
CA ARG A 90 -0.74 21.18 59.46
C ARG A 90 -1.78 20.39 58.65
N PRO A 91 -2.54 20.98 57.72
CA PRO A 91 -3.46 20.21 56.88
C PRO A 91 -2.69 19.68 55.68
N ASN A 92 -1.70 18.82 55.90
CA ASN A 92 -0.97 18.19 54.79
C ASN A 92 -1.00 16.65 54.83
N ASP A 93 -1.52 16.04 55.90
CA ASP A 93 -1.63 14.59 55.98
C ASP A 93 -2.90 14.04 55.29
N ASP A 94 -3.82 14.90 54.81
CA ASP A 94 -5.10 14.51 54.18
C ASP A 94 -5.23 14.84 52.67
N ILE A 95 -4.17 15.31 52.01
CA ILE A 95 -4.26 15.71 50.59
C ILE A 95 -4.16 14.50 49.64
N CYS A 96 -3.45 13.44 50.05
CA CYS A 96 -3.15 12.29 49.21
C CYS A 96 -3.62 10.98 49.85
N ALA A 97 -3.96 10.00 49.02
CA ALA A 97 -4.35 8.69 49.53
C ALA A 97 -3.16 7.98 50.21
N ASP A 98 -3.46 7.03 51.11
CA ASP A 98 -2.46 6.29 51.88
C ASP A 98 -1.33 5.74 50.99
N GLY A 99 -0.09 6.09 51.34
CA GLY A 99 1.13 5.68 50.64
C GLY A 99 1.58 6.59 49.49
N GLN A 100 0.81 7.61 49.15
CA GLN A 100 1.22 8.67 48.22
C GLN A 100 1.92 9.82 48.98
N ILE A 101 2.80 10.53 48.28
CA ILE A 101 3.49 11.73 48.74
C ILE A 101 3.11 12.91 47.85
N PHE A 102 2.79 14.06 48.46
CA PHE A 102 2.49 15.29 47.71
C PHE A 102 3.80 15.94 47.25
N THR A 103 4.07 15.96 45.95
CA THR A 103 5.24 16.60 45.35
C THR A 103 4.85 17.43 44.14
N SER A 104 5.41 18.63 44.02
CA SER A 104 5.19 19.52 42.86
C SER A 104 3.71 19.76 42.50
N GLY A 105 2.82 19.80 43.50
CA GLY A 105 1.39 20.05 43.29
C GLY A 105 0.54 18.81 42.97
N GLN A 106 1.11 17.60 43.03
CA GLN A 106 0.40 16.34 42.74
C GLN A 106 0.74 15.25 43.77
N CYS A 107 -0.20 14.32 43.98
CA CYS A 107 0.02 13.11 44.77
C CYS A 107 0.67 12.03 43.91
N VAL A 108 1.84 11.54 44.29
CA VAL A 108 2.57 10.50 43.56
C VAL A 108 3.00 9.37 44.49
N CYS A 109 3.18 8.17 43.96
CA CYS A 109 3.73 7.06 44.74
C CYS A 109 5.25 7.23 44.95
N ALA A 110 5.75 6.68 46.05
CA ALA A 110 7.18 6.65 46.31
C ALA A 110 7.94 5.87 45.22
N GLY A 111 9.19 6.27 44.96
CA GLY A 111 10.00 5.74 43.86
C GLY A 111 10.03 4.21 43.82
N GLY A 112 9.73 3.64 42.65
CA GLY A 112 9.63 2.19 42.45
C GLY A 112 8.21 1.62 42.51
N SER A 113 7.21 2.45 42.78
CA SER A 113 5.79 2.05 42.87
C SER A 113 4.89 3.03 42.11
N ASP A 114 3.76 2.53 41.61
CA ASP A 114 2.78 3.30 40.85
C ASP A 114 1.39 3.14 41.48
N TRP A 115 0.48 4.09 41.24
CA TRP A 115 -0.85 4.07 41.82
C TRP A 115 -1.76 3.08 41.08
N SER A 116 -2.28 2.09 41.82
CA SER A 116 -3.28 1.16 41.29
C SER A 116 -4.68 1.61 41.68
N GLU A 117 -5.47 2.09 40.73
CA GLU A 117 -6.89 2.44 40.98
C GLU A 117 -7.70 1.25 41.48
N SER A 118 -7.39 0.05 40.99
CA SER A 118 -8.08 -1.19 41.38
C SER A 118 -7.83 -1.59 42.83
N GLN A 119 -6.67 -1.22 43.38
CA GLN A 119 -6.29 -1.55 44.76
C GLN A 119 -6.38 -0.32 45.68
N GLN A 120 -6.60 0.87 45.13
CA GLN A 120 -6.56 2.15 45.86
C GLN A 120 -5.27 2.28 46.69
N ALA A 121 -4.14 1.88 46.11
CA ALA A 121 -2.86 1.83 46.80
C ALA A 121 -1.67 1.95 45.83
N CYS A 122 -0.52 2.39 46.35
CA CYS A 122 0.76 2.33 45.64
C CYS A 122 1.27 0.87 45.57
N VAL A 123 1.49 0.38 44.36
CA VAL A 123 1.97 -0.99 44.09
C VAL A 123 3.33 -0.95 43.42
N SER A 124 4.24 -1.83 43.85
CA SER A 124 5.55 -1.93 43.20
C SER A 124 5.42 -2.35 41.74
N CYS A 125 6.29 -1.82 40.88
CA CYS A 125 6.30 -2.20 39.47
C CYS A 125 6.37 -3.72 39.30
N SER A 126 5.58 -4.24 38.38
CA SER A 126 5.61 -5.65 38.05
C SER A 126 6.97 -6.05 37.48
N SER A 127 7.27 -7.36 37.46
CA SER A 127 8.58 -7.84 37.01
C SER A 127 8.92 -7.53 35.54
N ASN A 128 7.91 -7.18 34.74
CA ASN A 128 8.05 -6.75 33.35
C ASN A 128 8.07 -5.21 33.19
N GLN A 129 8.08 -4.45 34.28
CA GLN A 129 8.11 -3.00 34.27
C GLN A 129 9.37 -2.43 34.94
N ASN A 130 9.71 -1.20 34.58
CA ASN A 130 10.68 -0.34 35.24
C ASN A 130 9.96 0.91 35.74
N PHE A 131 10.37 1.42 36.90
CA PHE A 131 9.90 2.72 37.35
C PHE A 131 10.66 3.82 36.63
N ASP A 132 9.94 4.67 35.90
CA ASP A 132 10.50 5.86 35.28
C ASP A 132 10.38 7.04 36.25
N ASN A 133 11.53 7.50 36.76
CA ASN A 133 11.58 8.60 37.72
C ASN A 133 11.13 9.95 37.16
N ILE A 134 11.07 10.11 35.83
CA ILE A 134 10.63 11.34 35.19
C ILE A 134 9.10 11.40 35.17
N SER A 135 8.45 10.33 34.71
CA SER A 135 6.99 10.24 34.71
C SER A 135 6.39 9.89 36.06
N GLY A 136 7.18 9.31 36.97
CA GLY A 136 6.70 8.78 38.25
C GLY A 136 5.83 7.52 38.09
N GLN A 137 5.96 6.80 36.97
CA GLN A 137 5.09 5.68 36.60
C GLN A 137 5.89 4.40 36.31
N CYS A 138 5.21 3.25 36.40
CA CYS A 138 5.77 1.97 35.96
C CYS A 138 5.58 1.81 34.44
N VAL A 139 6.66 1.84 33.67
CA VAL A 139 6.66 1.62 32.21
C VAL A 139 7.12 0.21 31.87
N ASP A 140 6.54 -0.39 30.81
CA ASP A 140 6.97 -1.71 30.36
C ASP A 140 8.45 -1.71 29.96
N ARG A 141 9.17 -2.77 30.35
CA ARG A 141 10.60 -2.96 30.04
C ARG A 141 10.87 -3.15 28.55
N CYS A 142 9.86 -3.62 27.83
CA CYS A 142 9.97 -4.05 26.46
C CYS A 142 8.94 -3.34 25.59
N ASN A 143 9.24 -3.21 24.30
CA ASN A 143 8.29 -2.72 23.33
C ASN A 143 7.06 -3.64 23.22
N VAL A 144 5.98 -3.12 22.65
CA VAL A 144 4.71 -3.87 22.49
C VAL A 144 4.87 -5.20 21.74
N ASP A 145 5.86 -5.30 20.84
CA ASP A 145 6.19 -6.49 20.06
C ASP A 145 7.15 -7.47 20.78
N GLN A 146 7.47 -7.18 22.04
CA GLN A 146 8.44 -7.93 22.84
C GLN A 146 7.85 -8.40 24.19
N VAL A 147 8.49 -9.39 24.78
CA VAL A 147 8.22 -9.93 26.12
C VAL A 147 9.51 -9.96 26.92
N TRP A 148 9.43 -9.54 28.17
CA TRP A 148 10.56 -9.56 29.08
C TRP A 148 10.92 -11.00 29.48
N ASN A 149 12.12 -11.45 29.12
CA ASN A 149 12.66 -12.72 29.56
C ASN A 149 13.47 -12.53 30.85
N LYS A 150 12.84 -12.85 32.00
CA LYS A 150 13.46 -12.71 33.32
C LYS A 150 14.75 -13.52 33.50
N SER A 151 14.84 -14.71 32.88
CA SER A 151 16.02 -15.58 33.02
C SER A 151 17.26 -15.04 32.31
N GLN A 152 17.05 -14.28 31.23
CA GLN A 152 18.11 -13.69 30.43
C GLN A 152 18.29 -12.18 30.69
N ASN A 153 17.42 -11.59 31.53
CA ASN A 153 17.40 -10.16 31.83
C ASN A 153 17.39 -9.29 30.55
N GLN A 154 16.62 -9.69 29.54
CA GLN A 154 16.50 -8.98 28.27
C GLN A 154 15.11 -9.15 27.64
N CYS A 155 14.75 -8.24 26.74
CA CYS A 155 13.55 -8.34 25.92
C CYS A 155 13.76 -9.35 24.78
N GLN A 156 12.74 -10.17 24.53
CA GLN A 156 12.69 -11.08 23.39
C GLN A 156 11.49 -10.74 22.52
N ASN A 157 11.62 -10.86 21.20
CA ASN A 157 10.49 -10.66 20.31
C ASN A 157 9.39 -11.68 20.61
N ARG A 158 8.13 -11.24 20.62
CA ARG A 158 6.94 -12.10 20.78
C ARG A 158 6.87 -13.15 19.69
N CYS A 159 7.35 -12.80 18.50
CA CYS A 159 7.27 -13.61 17.31
C CYS A 159 8.67 -14.01 16.86
N SER A 160 8.84 -15.28 16.50
CA SER A 160 10.00 -15.72 15.75
C SER A 160 9.93 -15.21 14.32
N ASP A 161 11.07 -15.06 13.66
CA ASP A 161 11.06 -14.81 12.22
C ASP A 161 10.37 -15.98 11.47
N PRO A 162 9.65 -15.69 10.37
CA PRO A 162 9.48 -14.40 9.70
C PRO A 162 8.27 -13.56 10.18
N TYR A 163 7.79 -13.75 11.40
CA TYR A 163 6.56 -13.14 11.89
C TYR A 163 6.81 -11.81 12.65
N ALA A 164 5.79 -10.94 12.69
CA ALA A 164 5.75 -9.70 13.44
C ALA A 164 4.46 -9.63 14.28
N TRP A 165 4.54 -9.01 15.45
CA TRP A 165 3.39 -8.84 16.33
C TRP A 165 2.50 -7.69 15.84
N ASN A 166 1.23 -7.95 15.53
CA ASN A 166 0.30 -6.91 15.08
C ASN A 166 -0.52 -6.27 16.24
N GLY A 167 -0.10 -6.50 17.49
CA GLY A 167 -0.86 -6.11 18.69
C GLY A 167 -1.69 -7.24 19.30
N THR A 168 -2.08 -8.25 18.52
CA THR A 168 -2.94 -9.36 18.98
C THR A 168 -2.37 -10.75 18.67
N GLN A 169 -1.68 -10.91 17.55
CA GLN A 169 -1.08 -12.18 17.14
C GLN A 169 0.17 -11.96 16.29
N CYS A 170 0.97 -13.02 16.14
CA CYS A 170 2.07 -13.05 15.19
C CYS A 170 1.53 -13.23 13.77
N VAL A 171 1.71 -12.22 12.93
CA VAL A 171 1.40 -12.24 11.50
C VAL A 171 2.68 -12.29 10.69
N VAL A 172 2.67 -12.76 9.45
CA VAL A 172 3.88 -12.71 8.61
C VAL A 172 4.32 -11.25 8.48
N ARG A 173 5.58 -10.95 8.84
CA ARG A 173 6.12 -9.58 8.78
C ARG A 173 6.00 -9.10 7.34
N ASP A 174 5.51 -7.87 7.15
CA ASP A 174 5.46 -7.32 5.80
C ASP A 174 6.90 -7.27 5.25
N PRO A 175 7.18 -7.96 4.14
CA PRO A 175 8.49 -7.95 3.52
C PRO A 175 9.03 -6.51 3.34
N VAL A 176 10.08 -6.16 4.08
CA VAL A 176 10.84 -4.91 3.80
C VAL A 176 11.52 -5.03 2.43
N CYS A 177 11.15 -4.15 1.52
CA CYS A 177 11.81 -3.98 0.23
C CYS A 177 12.89 -2.92 0.35
N ASN A 178 14.14 -3.33 0.19
CA ASN A 178 15.28 -2.38 0.16
C ASN A 178 15.49 -1.83 -1.25
N VAL A 179 15.19 -2.63 -2.27
CA VAL A 179 15.40 -2.29 -3.68
C VAL A 179 14.21 -2.75 -4.50
N TYR A 180 13.71 -1.89 -5.38
CA TYR A 180 12.67 -2.22 -6.36
C TYR A 180 13.26 -2.31 -7.76
N ARG A 181 13.01 -3.43 -8.44
CA ARG A 181 13.47 -3.67 -9.83
C ARG A 181 12.28 -3.77 -10.77
N GLU A 182 12.34 -2.98 -11.84
CA GLU A 182 11.36 -3.07 -12.91
C GLU A 182 11.55 -4.37 -13.69
N ILE A 183 10.44 -5.03 -14.01
CA ILE A 183 10.36 -6.15 -14.92
C ILE A 183 10.00 -5.61 -16.31
N THR A 184 10.90 -5.77 -17.28
CA THR A 184 10.74 -5.19 -18.63
C THR A 184 10.48 -6.22 -19.72
N SER A 185 10.47 -7.52 -19.39
CA SER A 185 10.31 -8.62 -20.35
C SER A 185 9.25 -9.64 -19.89
N GLN A 186 8.66 -10.35 -20.86
CA GLN A 186 7.69 -11.43 -20.61
C GLN A 186 7.96 -12.68 -21.47
N PRO A 187 7.64 -13.90 -20.98
CA PRO A 187 7.24 -14.20 -19.61
C PRO A 187 8.39 -13.95 -18.63
N PHE A 188 8.11 -13.85 -17.33
CA PHE A 188 9.14 -13.62 -16.32
C PHE A 188 9.00 -14.54 -15.10
N VAL A 189 10.12 -14.75 -14.41
CA VAL A 189 10.17 -15.52 -13.17
C VAL A 189 10.55 -14.57 -12.04
N VAL A 190 9.73 -14.53 -11.00
CA VAL A 190 10.04 -13.79 -9.78
C VAL A 190 10.75 -14.76 -8.83
N PRO A 191 12.06 -14.56 -8.55
CA PRO A 191 12.81 -15.50 -7.74
C PRO A 191 12.33 -15.50 -6.28
N PRO A 192 12.73 -16.52 -5.49
CA PRO A 192 12.53 -16.50 -4.04
C PRO A 192 13.08 -15.22 -3.43
N ARG A 193 12.61 -14.88 -2.24
CA ARG A 193 13.05 -13.66 -1.58
C ARG A 193 14.53 -13.74 -1.20
N SER A 194 15.29 -12.70 -1.50
CA SER A 194 16.70 -12.59 -1.11
C SER A 194 16.85 -11.84 0.22
N GLU A 195 17.95 -12.10 0.92
CA GLU A 195 18.34 -11.34 2.12
C GLU A 195 18.55 -9.85 1.82
N GLU A 196 18.91 -9.52 0.58
CA GLU A 196 19.05 -8.14 0.09
C GLU A 196 17.71 -7.38 0.04
N GLY A 197 16.55 -8.07 0.17
CA GLY A 197 15.23 -7.43 0.15
C GLY A 197 14.88 -6.85 -1.23
N VAL A 198 15.25 -7.54 -2.31
CA VAL A 198 14.91 -7.13 -3.67
C VAL A 198 13.46 -7.48 -3.99
N CYS A 199 12.67 -6.46 -4.29
CA CYS A 199 11.28 -6.56 -4.75
C CYS A 199 11.19 -6.21 -6.23
N TYR A 200 10.16 -6.70 -6.89
CA TYR A 200 9.98 -6.52 -8.33
C TYR A 200 8.67 -5.82 -8.62
N TYR A 201 8.60 -5.06 -9.71
CA TYR A 201 7.34 -4.48 -10.16
C TYR A 201 7.21 -4.51 -11.67
N PHE A 202 5.98 -4.53 -12.15
CA PHE A 202 5.63 -4.43 -13.56
C PHE A 202 4.53 -3.40 -13.73
N LYS A 203 4.70 -2.42 -14.64
CA LYS A 203 3.66 -1.43 -14.93
C LYS A 203 2.57 -2.03 -15.82
N ILE A 204 1.37 -2.21 -15.25
CA ILE A 204 0.19 -2.73 -15.95
C ILE A 204 -0.46 -1.66 -16.82
N SER A 205 -0.59 -0.43 -16.35
CA SER A 205 -1.19 0.61 -17.17
C SER A 205 -0.67 1.99 -16.79
N ASP A 206 -0.63 2.85 -17.78
CA ASP A 206 -0.42 4.28 -17.57
C ASP A 206 -1.68 4.92 -17.00
N ALA A 207 -1.48 6.00 -16.24
CA ALA A 207 -2.51 6.94 -15.89
C ALA A 207 -3.24 7.41 -17.15
N ILE A 208 -4.57 7.35 -17.10
CA ILE A 208 -5.43 7.73 -18.22
C ILE A 208 -5.96 9.12 -17.91
N ALA A 209 -5.73 10.04 -18.85
CA ALA A 209 -6.24 11.39 -18.73
C ALA A 209 -7.78 11.40 -18.70
N SER A 210 -8.35 12.30 -17.90
CA SER A 210 -9.80 12.56 -17.93
C SER A 210 -10.25 12.82 -19.36
N ALA A 211 -11.20 12.02 -19.84
CA ALA A 211 -11.76 12.12 -21.18
C ALA A 211 -13.21 11.64 -21.15
N SER A 212 -14.05 12.25 -21.97
CA SER A 212 -15.40 11.72 -22.18
C SER A 212 -15.33 10.33 -22.80
N SER A 213 -16.36 9.51 -22.52
CA SER A 213 -16.49 8.18 -23.11
C SER A 213 -16.46 8.28 -24.63
N ASN A 214 -15.33 7.89 -25.22
CA ASN A 214 -15.16 7.93 -26.66
C ASN A 214 -15.86 6.70 -27.28
N PRO A 215 -16.96 6.89 -28.04
CA PRO A 215 -17.75 5.78 -28.57
C PRO A 215 -17.00 4.94 -29.62
N THR A 216 -15.81 5.38 -30.04
CA THR A 216 -14.95 4.64 -30.98
C THR A 216 -13.98 3.67 -30.31
N ARG A 217 -13.81 3.71 -28.97
CA ARG A 217 -12.91 2.78 -28.27
C ARG A 217 -13.39 1.33 -28.40
N GLU A 218 -12.44 0.39 -28.48
CA GLU A 218 -12.72 -1.04 -28.47
C GLU A 218 -13.58 -1.41 -27.24
N ARG A 219 -14.56 -2.29 -27.45
CA ARG A 219 -15.40 -2.84 -26.39
C ARG A 219 -14.91 -4.21 -25.96
N ARG A 220 -15.00 -4.50 -24.66
CA ARG A 220 -14.62 -5.78 -24.08
C ARG A 220 -15.78 -6.78 -24.14
N ASN A 221 -15.94 -7.45 -25.28
CA ASN A 221 -17.12 -8.28 -25.59
C ASN A 221 -17.31 -9.52 -24.71
N ASP A 222 -16.27 -9.91 -23.95
CA ASP A 222 -16.28 -10.97 -22.94
C ASP A 222 -16.67 -10.46 -21.54
N VAL A 223 -17.06 -9.18 -21.39
CA VAL A 223 -17.50 -8.61 -20.12
C VAL A 223 -18.87 -7.94 -20.30
N LYS A 224 -19.76 -8.11 -19.32
CA LYS A 224 -21.04 -7.41 -19.20
C LYS A 224 -20.99 -6.49 -18.00
N ALA A 225 -21.20 -5.21 -18.26
CA ALA A 225 -21.36 -4.17 -17.27
C ALA A 225 -22.59 -3.33 -17.62
N ARG A 226 -22.94 -2.39 -16.75
CA ARG A 226 -24.00 -1.43 -17.06
C ARG A 226 -23.65 -0.62 -18.30
N ASP A 227 -24.65 -0.38 -19.14
CA ASP A 227 -24.53 0.51 -20.29
C ASP A 227 -24.88 1.95 -19.90
N HIS A 228 -23.90 2.84 -19.98
CA HIS A 228 -24.10 4.27 -19.72
C HIS A 228 -24.39 5.09 -20.98
N GLU A 229 -24.38 4.49 -22.18
CA GLU A 229 -24.54 5.25 -23.45
C GLU A 229 -25.97 5.71 -23.73
N GLY A 230 -26.97 5.33 -22.94
CA GLY A 230 -28.31 5.90 -23.11
C GLY A 230 -29.07 6.15 -21.83
N GLY A 231 -28.36 6.64 -20.82
CA GLY A 231 -28.92 7.31 -19.66
C GLY A 231 -28.54 6.65 -18.34
N TRP A 232 -28.18 7.49 -17.37
CA TRP A 232 -27.70 7.11 -16.03
C TRP A 232 -28.72 6.41 -15.12
N GLN A 233 -29.97 6.18 -15.57
CA GLN A 233 -31.05 5.70 -14.70
C GLN A 233 -31.42 4.23 -14.90
N ASP A 234 -31.04 3.62 -16.03
CA ASP A 234 -31.45 2.24 -16.31
C ASP A 234 -30.31 1.26 -15.99
N ALA A 235 -30.42 0.53 -14.87
CA ALA A 235 -29.48 -0.53 -14.51
C ALA A 235 -29.74 -1.85 -15.25
N THR A 236 -30.83 -1.94 -16.03
CA THR A 236 -31.17 -3.12 -16.84
C THR A 236 -30.51 -3.09 -18.22
N ARG A 237 -30.02 -1.92 -18.65
CA ARG A 237 -29.22 -1.82 -19.87
C ARG A 237 -27.83 -2.37 -19.62
N VAL A 238 -27.45 -3.35 -20.44
CA VAL A 238 -26.18 -4.05 -20.34
C VAL A 238 -25.46 -3.92 -21.66
N ALA A 239 -24.17 -3.58 -21.61
CA ALA A 239 -23.33 -3.63 -22.79
C ALA A 239 -21.87 -3.95 -22.41
N PRO A 240 -21.09 -4.45 -23.38
CA PRO A 240 -19.64 -4.56 -23.21
C PRO A 240 -18.99 -3.22 -22.86
N PRO A 241 -18.24 -3.10 -21.75
CA PRO A 241 -17.60 -1.85 -21.37
C PRO A 241 -16.49 -1.47 -22.36
N ARG A 242 -16.10 -0.20 -22.38
CA ARG A 242 -15.00 0.27 -23.23
C ARG A 242 -13.67 -0.08 -22.58
N ILE A 243 -12.69 -0.48 -23.39
CA ILE A 243 -11.34 -0.79 -22.93
C ILE A 243 -10.56 0.53 -22.87
N MET A 244 -10.21 0.95 -21.66
CA MET A 244 -9.35 2.13 -21.48
C MET A 244 -7.88 1.77 -21.43
N GLY A 245 -7.58 0.63 -20.83
CA GLY A 245 -6.28 0.01 -20.81
C GLY A 245 -6.46 -1.49 -20.60
N LYS A 246 -5.64 -2.28 -21.27
CA LYS A 246 -5.53 -3.72 -21.02
C LYS A 246 -4.08 -4.16 -21.11
N ARG A 247 -3.69 -5.07 -20.23
CA ARG A 247 -2.45 -5.83 -20.32
C ARG A 247 -2.68 -7.26 -19.89
N GLU A 248 -1.89 -8.13 -20.47
CA GLU A 248 -1.75 -9.52 -20.09
C GLU A 248 -0.29 -9.75 -19.72
N LEU A 249 -0.06 -10.46 -18.63
CA LEU A 249 1.25 -10.80 -18.09
C LEU A 249 1.29 -12.29 -17.85
N ILE A 250 2.43 -12.92 -18.16
CA ILE A 250 2.68 -14.32 -17.79
C ILE A 250 3.88 -14.35 -16.86
N PHE A 251 3.69 -14.86 -15.65
CA PHE A 251 4.75 -14.94 -14.66
C PHE A 251 4.71 -16.23 -13.84
N ARG A 252 5.86 -16.59 -13.26
CA ARG A 252 5.98 -17.66 -12.26
C ARG A 252 6.59 -17.12 -11.00
N LEU A 253 5.95 -17.35 -9.86
CA LEU A 253 6.50 -17.03 -8.54
C LEU A 253 7.30 -18.23 -8.03
N GLN A 254 8.56 -18.03 -7.66
CA GLN A 254 9.39 -19.07 -7.04
C GLN A 254 9.48 -18.90 -5.52
N GLY A 255 9.79 -20.00 -4.84
CA GLY A 255 10.00 -20.03 -3.39
C GLY A 255 8.83 -20.65 -2.63
N GLN A 256 8.69 -20.29 -1.36
CA GLN A 256 7.62 -20.80 -0.50
C GLN A 256 6.38 -19.90 -0.53
N VAL A 257 5.22 -20.49 -0.30
CA VAL A 257 3.95 -19.76 -0.18
C VAL A 257 4.08 -18.69 0.91
N GLY A 258 3.76 -17.44 0.57
CA GLY A 258 3.81 -16.31 1.50
C GLY A 258 5.18 -15.65 1.67
N GLU A 259 6.24 -16.14 1.04
CA GLU A 259 7.55 -15.44 1.02
C GLU A 259 7.50 -14.10 0.29
N ARG A 260 6.59 -14.00 -0.67
CA ARG A 260 6.36 -12.84 -1.53
C ARG A 260 4.90 -12.45 -1.40
N LYS A 261 4.62 -11.16 -1.26
CA LYS A 261 3.28 -10.63 -1.46
C LYS A 261 3.12 -10.11 -2.88
N VAL A 262 1.98 -10.41 -3.47
CA VAL A 262 1.63 -9.95 -4.82
C VAL A 262 0.54 -8.90 -4.66
N VAL A 263 0.83 -7.66 -5.04
CA VAL A 263 -0.05 -6.50 -4.78
C VAL A 263 -0.26 -5.70 -6.06
N LEU A 264 -1.50 -5.28 -6.29
CA LEU A 264 -1.83 -4.25 -7.28
C LEU A 264 -1.90 -2.89 -6.58
N ALA A 265 -1.17 -1.90 -7.07
CA ALA A 265 -1.13 -0.56 -6.48
C ALA A 265 -0.88 0.54 -7.52
N SER A 266 -1.00 1.81 -7.12
CA SER A 266 -0.67 2.95 -7.99
C SER A 266 0.77 3.44 -7.89
N ASP A 267 1.58 2.80 -7.06
CA ASP A 267 3.01 3.06 -6.91
C ASP A 267 3.83 1.78 -7.04
N THR A 268 5.12 1.92 -7.32
CA THR A 268 6.05 0.79 -7.39
C THR A 268 6.27 0.10 -6.04
N GLY A 269 5.90 0.77 -4.93
CA GLY A 269 6.02 0.26 -3.56
C GLY A 269 4.90 -0.68 -3.13
N GLY A 270 3.79 -0.75 -3.87
CA GLY A 270 2.67 -1.62 -3.51
C GLY A 270 1.87 -1.10 -2.31
N THR A 271 1.80 0.22 -2.12
CA THR A 271 1.18 0.84 -0.92
C THR A 271 0.09 1.86 -1.22
N LYS A 272 0.06 2.43 -2.43
CA LYS A 272 -0.87 3.51 -2.78
C LYS A 272 -2.14 2.97 -3.43
N SER A 273 -3.27 3.54 -3.03
CA SER A 273 -4.60 3.27 -3.60
C SER A 273 -4.63 3.63 -5.10
N ILE A 274 -5.40 2.88 -5.86
CA ILE A 274 -5.56 3.01 -7.32
C ILE A 274 -6.80 3.85 -7.62
N LYS A 275 -6.66 4.89 -8.44
CA LYS A 275 -7.82 5.56 -9.05
C LYS A 275 -8.20 4.86 -10.34
N VAL A 276 -9.46 4.42 -10.42
CA VAL A 276 -10.02 3.75 -11.60
C VAL A 276 -11.26 4.50 -12.05
N ASP A 277 -11.38 4.70 -13.35
CA ASP A 277 -12.59 5.27 -13.93
C ASP A 277 -13.61 4.16 -14.18
N ASN A 278 -14.80 4.30 -13.60
CA ASN A 278 -15.83 3.28 -13.44
C ASN A 278 -15.33 2.01 -12.74
N PHE A 279 -14.58 1.10 -13.38
CA PHE A 279 -14.01 -0.05 -12.68
C PHE A 279 -12.75 -0.65 -13.33
N ALA A 280 -11.95 -1.35 -12.51
CA ALA A 280 -10.92 -2.26 -12.98
C ALA A 280 -11.37 -3.71 -12.83
N LEU A 281 -10.91 -4.57 -13.75
CA LEU A 281 -11.09 -6.01 -13.73
C LEU A 281 -9.71 -6.68 -13.80
N VAL A 282 -9.45 -7.59 -12.87
CA VAL A 282 -8.28 -8.45 -12.83
C VAL A 282 -8.72 -9.90 -12.93
N GLU A 283 -8.08 -10.61 -13.84
CA GLU A 283 -8.29 -12.02 -14.10
C GLU A 283 -6.97 -12.76 -13.87
N LEU A 284 -7.02 -13.80 -13.06
CA LEU A 284 -5.88 -14.65 -12.74
C LEU A 284 -6.19 -16.06 -13.21
N TYR A 285 -5.35 -16.58 -14.11
CA TYR A 285 -5.42 -17.95 -14.61
C TYR A 285 -4.18 -18.70 -14.14
N ALA A 286 -4.37 -19.77 -13.37
CA ALA A 286 -3.29 -20.59 -12.86
C ALA A 286 -3.66 -22.07 -12.96
N GLY A 287 -3.07 -22.75 -13.95
CA GLY A 287 -3.46 -24.13 -14.29
C GLY A 287 -4.94 -24.21 -14.70
N THR A 288 -5.75 -24.94 -13.93
CA THR A 288 -7.20 -25.08 -14.15
C THR A 288 -8.03 -24.08 -13.34
N GLU A 289 -7.40 -23.30 -12.46
CA GLU A 289 -8.09 -22.33 -11.64
C GLU A 289 -8.17 -20.98 -12.35
N THR A 290 -9.33 -20.33 -12.22
CA THR A 290 -9.53 -18.95 -12.67
C THR A 290 -10.17 -18.15 -11.54
N LYS A 291 -9.60 -16.97 -11.26
CA LYS A 291 -10.11 -16.04 -10.27
C LYS A 291 -10.36 -14.69 -10.95
N TYR A 292 -11.47 -14.07 -10.57
CA TYR A 292 -11.87 -12.75 -11.04
C TYR A 292 -11.95 -11.81 -9.84
N TRP A 293 -11.43 -10.61 -10.00
CA TRP A 293 -11.56 -9.53 -9.05
C TRP A 293 -11.90 -8.24 -9.78
N ALA A 294 -12.80 -7.44 -9.24
CA ALA A 294 -13.10 -6.14 -9.80
C ALA A 294 -13.34 -5.12 -8.69
N ALA A 295 -13.01 -3.87 -8.95
CA ALA A 295 -13.37 -2.78 -8.05
C ALA A 295 -13.57 -1.48 -8.81
N GLY A 296 -14.44 -0.64 -8.28
CA GLY A 296 -14.89 0.53 -9.00
C GLY A 296 -16.03 1.27 -8.33
N THR A 297 -16.87 1.88 -9.15
CA THR A 297 -18.08 2.60 -8.79
C THR A 297 -19.28 1.66 -8.76
N SER A 298 -20.31 2.00 -7.98
CA SER A 298 -21.48 1.14 -7.83
C SER A 298 -22.33 1.09 -9.09
N ASP A 299 -22.26 2.13 -9.92
CA ASP A 299 -22.97 2.24 -11.19
C ASP A 299 -22.33 1.48 -12.35
N ALA A 300 -21.15 0.87 -12.16
CA ALA A 300 -20.58 -0.10 -13.09
C ALA A 300 -21.43 -1.40 -13.17
N LYS A 301 -22.11 -1.74 -12.06
CA LYS A 301 -22.89 -2.97 -11.94
C LYS A 301 -24.21 -2.86 -12.69
N TYR A 302 -24.59 -3.93 -13.37
CA TYR A 302 -25.91 -4.06 -13.99
C TYR A 302 -26.78 -5.05 -13.21
N ARG A 303 -28.09 -5.00 -13.46
CA ARG A 303 -29.08 -5.91 -12.91
C ARG A 303 -29.05 -7.25 -13.64
N ILE A 304 -28.48 -8.27 -13.00
CA ILE A 304 -28.42 -9.64 -13.51
C ILE A 304 -29.78 -10.31 -13.36
N ASP A 305 -30.43 -10.11 -12.22
CA ASP A 305 -31.78 -10.56 -11.91
C ASP A 305 -32.47 -9.55 -10.97
N ASN A 306 -33.68 -9.84 -10.50
CA ASN A 306 -34.45 -8.91 -9.66
C ASN A 306 -33.73 -8.49 -8.37
N ASN A 307 -32.81 -9.29 -7.84
CA ASN A 307 -32.14 -9.08 -6.56
C ASN A 307 -30.62 -8.94 -6.66
N THR A 308 -30.02 -9.27 -7.82
CA THR A 308 -28.57 -9.33 -8.00
C THR A 308 -28.06 -8.21 -8.91
N LEU A 309 -27.16 -7.39 -8.38
CA LEU A 309 -26.36 -6.43 -9.14
C LEU A 309 -24.91 -6.94 -9.23
N GLY A 310 -24.32 -6.92 -10.41
CA GLY A 310 -22.93 -7.37 -10.57
C GLY A 310 -22.32 -7.03 -11.91
N ILE A 311 -21.14 -7.60 -12.13
CA ILE A 311 -20.42 -7.64 -13.40
C ILE A 311 -20.27 -9.10 -13.77
N SER A 312 -20.51 -9.44 -15.03
CA SER A 312 -20.36 -10.81 -15.51
C SER A 312 -19.23 -10.89 -16.53
N VAL A 313 -18.43 -11.95 -16.43
CA VAL A 313 -17.36 -12.26 -17.39
C VAL A 313 -17.73 -13.56 -18.11
N LEU A 314 -17.54 -13.57 -19.42
CA LEU A 314 -17.71 -14.76 -20.23
C LEU A 314 -16.62 -15.75 -19.83
N ASN A 315 -17.03 -16.92 -19.33
CA ASN A 315 -16.06 -17.96 -19.02
C ASN A 315 -15.51 -18.53 -20.33
N ALA A 316 -14.20 -18.33 -20.55
CA ALA A 316 -13.52 -18.77 -21.75
C ALA A 316 -13.55 -20.30 -21.95
N LEU A 317 -13.67 -21.08 -20.85
CA LEU A 317 -13.71 -22.54 -20.89
C LEU A 317 -15.10 -23.07 -21.27
N THR A 318 -16.17 -22.44 -20.78
CA THR A 318 -17.54 -22.92 -20.99
C THR A 318 -18.28 -22.18 -22.11
N GLY A 319 -17.83 -20.98 -22.47
CA GLY A 319 -18.55 -20.08 -23.38
C GLY A 319 -19.83 -19.50 -22.78
N ASN A 320 -20.08 -19.68 -21.47
CA ASN A 320 -21.26 -19.18 -20.78
C ASN A 320 -20.96 -17.92 -19.96
N TRP A 321 -21.99 -17.10 -19.77
CA TRP A 321 -21.96 -15.87 -18.95
C TRP A 321 -22.17 -16.14 -17.45
N ASP A 322 -21.72 -17.30 -16.98
CA ASP A 322 -22.13 -17.83 -15.68
C ASP A 322 -21.27 -17.31 -14.51
N HIS A 323 -20.22 -16.52 -14.79
CA HIS A 323 -19.34 -16.00 -13.77
C HIS A 323 -19.67 -14.55 -13.44
N ILE A 324 -20.36 -14.38 -12.32
CA ILE A 324 -20.43 -13.11 -11.61
C ILE A 324 -19.05 -12.90 -10.98
N VAL A 325 -18.51 -11.68 -11.10
CA VAL A 325 -17.27 -11.33 -10.40
C VAL A 325 -17.56 -11.30 -8.90
N ASP A 326 -17.23 -12.38 -8.20
CA ASP A 326 -17.57 -12.62 -6.79
C ASP A 326 -17.09 -11.50 -5.85
N ASN A 327 -16.00 -10.82 -6.21
CA ASN A 327 -15.32 -9.85 -5.37
C ASN A 327 -15.43 -8.41 -5.91
N PHE A 328 -16.58 -8.01 -6.46
CA PHE A 328 -16.76 -6.61 -6.85
C PHE A 328 -16.81 -5.68 -5.62
N THR A 329 -15.80 -4.83 -5.45
CA THR A 329 -15.77 -3.82 -4.38
C THR A 329 -16.11 -2.44 -4.92
N SER A 330 -17.16 -1.83 -4.38
CA SER A 330 -17.56 -0.47 -4.74
C SER A 330 -17.02 0.54 -3.74
N THR A 331 -16.30 1.57 -4.21
CA THR A 331 -15.77 2.64 -3.32
C THR A 331 -16.30 4.03 -3.66
N ALA A 332 -17.05 4.16 -4.75
CA ALA A 332 -17.78 5.37 -5.11
C ALA A 332 -19.14 5.01 -5.73
N SER A 333 -20.05 5.98 -5.88
CA SER A 333 -21.36 5.76 -6.51
C SER A 333 -21.35 5.93 -8.03
N GLY A 334 -20.38 6.66 -8.57
CA GLY A 334 -20.21 6.94 -10.00
C GLY A 334 -18.92 7.73 -10.27
N GLY A 335 -18.55 7.86 -11.54
CA GLY A 335 -17.33 8.53 -11.97
C GLY A 335 -16.07 7.75 -11.63
N THR A 336 -15.19 8.34 -10.84
CA THR A 336 -13.88 7.76 -10.49
C THR A 336 -13.91 7.16 -9.08
N ALA A 337 -13.50 5.92 -8.96
CA ALA A 337 -13.37 5.20 -7.71
C ALA A 337 -11.92 5.20 -7.22
N THR A 338 -11.72 5.35 -5.92
CA THR A 338 -10.41 5.12 -5.27
C THR A 338 -10.45 3.76 -4.59
N VAL A 339 -9.63 2.83 -5.05
CA VAL A 339 -9.57 1.45 -4.58
C VAL A 339 -8.28 1.26 -3.81
N GLU A 340 -8.35 0.73 -2.59
CA GLU A 340 -7.14 0.39 -1.82
C GLU A 340 -6.23 -0.60 -2.57
N ALA A 341 -4.94 -0.62 -2.22
CA ALA A 341 -4.02 -1.58 -2.80
C ALA A 341 -4.52 -3.03 -2.58
N VAL A 342 -4.46 -3.84 -3.63
CA VAL A 342 -5.15 -5.14 -3.67
C VAL A 342 -4.14 -6.25 -3.53
N GLU A 343 -4.27 -7.06 -2.49
CA GLU A 343 -3.39 -8.20 -2.28
C GLU A 343 -3.94 -9.48 -2.94
N PHE A 344 -3.15 -10.05 -3.86
CA PHE A 344 -3.44 -11.31 -4.54
C PHE A 344 -2.63 -12.50 -3.98
N THR A 345 -1.75 -12.28 -3.00
CA THR A 345 -0.90 -13.33 -2.41
C THR A 345 -1.63 -14.64 -2.12
N PRO A 346 -2.84 -14.65 -1.50
CA PRO A 346 -3.50 -15.90 -1.13
C PRO A 346 -3.96 -16.76 -2.32
N ILE A 347 -4.03 -16.19 -3.53
CA ILE A 347 -4.57 -16.84 -4.72
C ILE A 347 -3.54 -17.03 -5.84
N VAL A 348 -2.29 -16.59 -5.63
CA VAL A 348 -1.19 -16.77 -6.60
C VAL A 348 -0.37 -17.98 -6.18
N PRO A 349 -0.43 -19.11 -6.92
CA PRO A 349 0.37 -20.28 -6.59
C PRO A 349 1.85 -20.05 -6.87
N VAL A 350 2.70 -20.71 -6.07
CA VAL A 350 4.14 -20.81 -6.33
C VAL A 350 4.44 -21.94 -7.31
N GLU A 351 5.58 -21.84 -8.00
CA GLU A 351 6.11 -22.81 -8.96
C GLU A 351 5.16 -23.17 -10.13
N THR A 352 4.17 -22.31 -10.38
CA THR A 352 3.15 -22.47 -11.43
C THR A 352 3.13 -21.22 -12.31
N ASP A 353 2.99 -21.39 -13.62
CA ASP A 353 2.79 -20.26 -14.53
C ASP A 353 1.40 -19.67 -14.31
N VAL A 354 1.37 -18.36 -14.07
CA VAL A 354 0.17 -17.56 -13.85
C VAL A 354 0.04 -16.57 -14.98
N THR A 355 -1.13 -16.57 -15.62
CA THR A 355 -1.51 -15.49 -16.54
C THR A 355 -2.37 -14.49 -15.77
N LEU A 356 -1.92 -13.25 -15.67
CA LEU A 356 -2.71 -12.15 -15.13
C LEU A 356 -3.15 -11.25 -16.28
N ARG A 357 -4.46 -11.03 -16.40
CA ARG A 357 -5.01 -10.03 -17.31
C ARG A 357 -5.64 -8.91 -16.48
N GLY A 358 -5.11 -7.70 -16.63
CA GLY A 358 -5.62 -6.49 -16.00
C GLY A 358 -6.29 -5.61 -17.05
N SER A 359 -7.47 -5.09 -16.75
CA SER A 359 -8.21 -4.17 -17.61
C SER A 359 -8.78 -3.00 -16.80
N ALA A 360 -8.57 -1.78 -17.28
CA ALA A 360 -9.34 -0.60 -16.89
C ALA A 360 -10.51 -0.45 -17.85
N LEU A 361 -11.73 -0.46 -17.32
CA LEU A 361 -12.97 -0.59 -18.09
C LEU A 361 -13.91 0.57 -17.77
N ASP A 362 -14.29 1.29 -18.81
CA ASP A 362 -14.95 2.59 -18.69
C ASP A 362 -16.29 2.68 -19.43
N CYS A 363 -17.02 3.71 -19.01
CA CYS A 363 -18.25 4.23 -19.58
C CYS A 363 -18.36 5.78 -19.55
N GLY A 364 -17.41 6.54 -18.97
CA GLY A 364 -17.22 7.99 -19.13
C GLY A 364 -17.10 8.80 -17.84
N GLY A 365 -15.96 8.77 -17.14
CA GLY A 365 -15.73 9.59 -15.95
C GLY A 365 -15.04 10.94 -16.17
N ALA A 366 -14.95 11.68 -15.06
CA ALA A 366 -14.54 13.08 -15.00
C ALA A 366 -13.12 13.30 -14.45
N GLU A 367 -12.47 12.30 -13.84
CA GLU A 367 -11.12 12.42 -13.27
C GLU A 367 -10.09 11.46 -13.91
N HIS A 368 -8.82 11.72 -13.61
CA HIS A 368 -7.68 10.93 -14.08
C HIS A 368 -7.59 9.57 -13.36
N SER A 369 -7.35 8.50 -14.12
CA SER A 369 -6.96 7.21 -13.51
C SER A 369 -5.49 7.23 -13.09
N SER A 370 -5.12 6.41 -12.13
CA SER A 370 -3.71 6.26 -11.72
C SER A 370 -2.93 5.38 -12.70
N ASP A 371 -1.60 5.50 -12.67
CA ASP A 371 -0.75 4.38 -13.07
C ASP A 371 -1.12 3.15 -12.24
N VAL A 372 -0.93 1.95 -12.79
CA VAL A 372 -1.17 0.70 -12.08
C VAL A 372 0.04 -0.20 -12.21
N TYR A 373 0.51 -0.73 -11.08
CA TYR A 373 1.65 -1.61 -10.98
C TYR A 373 1.25 -2.93 -10.33
N LEU A 374 1.78 -4.03 -10.84
CA LEU A 374 1.85 -5.30 -10.14
C LEU A 374 3.18 -5.36 -9.39
N VAL A 375 3.14 -5.47 -8.07
CA VAL A 375 4.30 -5.43 -7.19
C VAL A 375 4.46 -6.77 -6.49
N PHE A 376 5.68 -7.31 -6.53
CA PHE A 376 6.10 -8.54 -5.86
C PHE A 376 7.05 -8.16 -4.73
N LYS A 377 6.53 -8.02 -3.51
CA LYS A 377 7.30 -7.60 -2.33
C LYS A 377 7.75 -8.77 -1.47
#